data_AF-A0A524RQY6-F1
#
_entry.id   AF-A0A524RQY6-F1
#
_cell.length_a   1.000
_cell.length_b   1.000
_cell.length_c   1.000
_cell.angle_alpha   90.00
_cell.angle_beta   90.00
_cell.angle_gamma   90.00
#
_symmetry.space_group_name_H-M   'P 1'
#
loop_
_entity.id
_entity.type
_entity.pdbx_description
1 polymer ?
#
loop_
_entity_poly.entity_id
_entity_poly.type
_entity_poly.pdbx_seq_one_letter_code
_entity_poly.pdbx_strand_id
1 'polypeptide(L)'
;MKALENRLTVSGWAPESLFGKGGRMADLFGVMLRVPQLKQDLAKLGGSGDGKSRISEITNDWVNGKGLEAIARKHFSGKKDDDAGTGALTDACRAIYRTIVNSGTWGVSALSRVSGIDFEKLSEAEKRRINALPAMIYHGVSSEDAVLMRMNSAPRSAAEALGSLYREVKGEDEGRYSVGGARRFLQDLDAADWDGVRPESAALSGDGYKRVWKILSGEAS
;
A
#
# COMPACT_ATOMS: atom_id res chain seq x y z
N MET A 1 -25.91 -3.83 -9.13
CA MET A 1 -25.76 -2.87 -8.01
C MET A 1 -26.19 -3.44 -6.66
N LYS A 2 -27.12 -4.41 -6.58
CA LYS A 2 -27.55 -5.09 -5.33
C LYS A 2 -26.45 -5.71 -4.43
N ALA A 3 -25.26 -6.03 -4.95
CA ALA A 3 -24.17 -6.59 -4.14
C ALA A 3 -23.43 -5.55 -3.26
N LEU A 4 -23.59 -4.25 -3.55
CA LEU A 4 -23.04 -3.15 -2.75
C LEU A 4 -23.98 -2.72 -1.61
N GLU A 5 -25.27 -3.09 -1.70
CA GLU A 5 -26.32 -2.66 -0.76
C GLU A 5 -26.18 -3.33 0.62
N ASN A 6 -25.43 -4.44 0.72
CA ASN A 6 -25.02 -4.99 2.01
C ASN A 6 -23.82 -4.22 2.58
N ARG A 7 -24.14 -3.00 3.03
CA ARG A 7 -23.47 -2.18 4.05
C ARG A 7 -21.95 -2.10 3.92
N LEU A 8 -21.49 -1.24 3.01
CA LEU A 8 -20.19 -0.57 3.13
C LEU A 8 -20.24 0.43 4.31
N THR A 9 -20.23 -0.09 5.54
CA THR A 9 -20.12 0.72 6.76
C THR A 9 -18.74 1.36 6.86
N VAL A 10 -18.57 2.37 7.71
CA VAL A 10 -17.27 2.97 8.05
C VAL A 10 -16.23 1.89 8.42
N SER A 11 -16.63 0.89 9.21
CA SER A 11 -15.77 -0.25 9.56
C SER A 11 -15.39 -1.14 8.37
N GLY A 12 -16.22 -1.21 7.33
CA GLY A 12 -15.91 -1.89 6.07
C GLY A 12 -14.81 -1.20 5.26
N TRP A 13 -14.54 0.09 5.54
CA TRP A 13 -13.46 0.88 4.96
C TRP A 13 -12.24 1.00 5.89
N ALA A 14 -12.18 0.22 6.98
CA ALA A 14 -10.98 0.13 7.78
C ALA A 14 -9.87 -0.63 7.00
N PRO A 15 -8.57 -0.25 7.13
CA PRO A 15 -7.47 -0.94 6.48
C PRO A 15 -7.45 -2.46 6.73
N GLU A 16 -7.76 -2.88 7.95
CA GLU A 16 -7.79 -4.29 8.37
C GLU A 16 -8.93 -5.05 7.68
N SER A 17 -10.06 -4.40 7.44
CA SER A 17 -11.20 -4.95 6.70
C SER A 17 -10.92 -5.11 5.21
N LEU A 18 -10.05 -4.27 4.64
CA LEU A 18 -9.72 -4.29 3.22
C LEU A 18 -8.51 -5.17 2.91
N PHE A 19 -7.44 -5.02 3.68
CA PHE A 19 -6.13 -5.63 3.44
C PHE A 19 -5.85 -6.86 4.32
N GLY A 20 -6.72 -7.17 5.27
CA GLY A 20 -6.61 -8.33 6.15
C GLY A 20 -6.99 -9.67 5.50
N LYS A 21 -6.86 -10.76 6.26
CA LYS A 21 -7.23 -12.12 5.82
C LYS A 21 -8.75 -12.20 5.57
N GLY A 22 -9.14 -12.51 4.33
CA GLY A 22 -10.55 -12.50 3.91
C GLY A 22 -11.09 -11.10 3.59
N GLY A 23 -10.19 -10.12 3.38
CA GLY A 23 -10.54 -8.72 3.16
C GLY A 23 -11.43 -8.47 1.93
N ARG A 24 -12.20 -7.38 1.99
CA ARG A 24 -13.24 -7.04 1.00
C ARG A 24 -12.70 -6.42 -0.29
N MET A 25 -11.39 -6.35 -0.46
CA MET A 25 -10.74 -5.70 -1.60
C MET A 25 -11.11 -6.35 -2.94
N ALA A 26 -11.33 -7.67 -2.97
CA ALA A 26 -11.84 -8.38 -4.15
C ALA A 26 -13.23 -7.87 -4.56
N ASP A 27 -14.12 -7.58 -3.61
CA ASP A 27 -15.44 -7.03 -3.92
C ASP A 27 -15.32 -5.62 -4.52
N LEU A 28 -14.45 -4.77 -3.95
CA LEU A 28 -14.17 -3.45 -4.50
C LEU A 28 -13.64 -3.54 -5.94
N PHE A 29 -12.68 -4.42 -6.21
CA PHE A 29 -12.19 -4.63 -7.58
C PHE A 29 -13.27 -5.20 -8.51
N GLY A 30 -14.16 -6.05 -7.99
CA GLY A 30 -15.33 -6.53 -8.73
C GLY A 30 -16.27 -5.40 -9.17
N VAL A 31 -16.41 -4.36 -8.34
CA VAL A 31 -17.15 -3.14 -8.70
C VAL A 31 -16.36 -2.29 -9.70
N MET A 32 -15.07 -2.07 -9.45
CA MET A 32 -14.20 -1.30 -10.35
C MET A 32 -14.15 -1.90 -11.77
N LEU A 33 -14.14 -3.23 -11.90
CA LEU A 33 -14.18 -3.93 -13.20
C LEU A 33 -15.47 -3.71 -14.00
N ARG A 34 -16.54 -3.20 -13.36
CA ARG A 34 -17.80 -2.81 -14.02
C ARG A 34 -17.79 -1.35 -14.47
N VAL A 35 -16.84 -0.54 -14.00
CA VAL A 35 -16.67 0.85 -14.41
C VAL A 35 -15.84 0.87 -15.71
N PRO A 36 -16.40 1.31 -16.86
CA PRO A 36 -15.72 1.21 -18.16
C PRO A 36 -14.32 1.81 -18.18
N GLN A 37 -14.13 2.96 -17.52
CA GLN A 37 -12.86 3.68 -17.45
C GLN A 37 -11.77 2.90 -16.69
N LEU A 38 -12.13 2.08 -15.70
CA LEU A 38 -11.17 1.26 -14.95
C LEU A 38 -10.99 -0.14 -15.52
N LYS A 39 -12.03 -0.65 -16.19
CA LYS A 39 -12.06 -2.01 -16.70
C LYS A 39 -10.89 -2.30 -17.63
N GLN A 40 -10.51 -1.38 -18.51
CA GLN A 40 -9.47 -1.62 -19.51
C GLN A 40 -8.13 -2.00 -18.88
N ASP A 41 -7.71 -1.33 -17.81
CA ASP A 41 -6.41 -1.60 -17.19
C ASP A 41 -6.48 -2.72 -16.17
N LEU A 42 -7.58 -2.81 -15.41
CA LEU A 42 -7.78 -3.88 -14.43
C LEU A 42 -7.98 -5.26 -15.09
N ALA A 43 -8.70 -5.33 -16.22
CA ALA A 43 -8.97 -6.61 -16.89
C ALA A 43 -7.70 -7.28 -17.44
N LYS A 44 -6.70 -6.49 -17.87
CA LYS A 44 -5.38 -7.00 -18.29
C LYS A 44 -4.67 -7.73 -17.14
N LEU A 45 -4.95 -7.33 -15.91
CA LEU A 45 -4.37 -7.88 -14.69
C LEU A 45 -5.23 -9.00 -14.09
N GLY A 46 -6.51 -9.09 -14.44
CA GLY A 46 -7.39 -10.17 -14.01
C GLY A 46 -7.03 -11.53 -14.61
N GLY A 47 -6.50 -11.56 -15.84
CA GLY A 47 -6.21 -12.81 -16.56
C GLY A 47 -7.47 -13.63 -16.88
N SER A 48 -7.27 -14.92 -17.22
CA SER A 48 -8.36 -15.86 -17.51
C SER A 48 -8.88 -16.46 -16.18
N GLY A 49 -10.04 -16.03 -15.69
CA GLY A 49 -10.64 -16.54 -14.44
C GLY A 49 -11.32 -15.46 -13.59
N ASP A 50 -11.38 -15.65 -12.27
CA ASP A 50 -11.91 -14.68 -11.31
C ASP A 50 -10.93 -13.51 -11.10
N GLY A 51 -10.87 -12.61 -12.08
CA GLY A 51 -9.89 -11.54 -12.15
C GLY A 51 -9.86 -10.61 -10.94
N LYS A 52 -10.99 -10.41 -10.24
CA LYS A 52 -11.03 -9.58 -9.03
C LYS A 52 -10.21 -10.17 -7.88
N SER A 53 -10.21 -11.50 -7.72
CA SER A 53 -9.48 -12.19 -6.66
C SER A 53 -7.98 -12.10 -6.90
N ARG A 54 -7.54 -12.32 -8.14
CA ARG A 54 -6.13 -12.15 -8.53
C ARG A 54 -5.63 -10.73 -8.28
N ILE A 55 -6.38 -9.70 -8.72
CA ILE A 55 -6.01 -8.30 -8.51
C ILE A 55 -5.93 -8.01 -7.00
N SER A 56 -6.91 -8.46 -6.22
CA SER A 56 -6.94 -8.29 -4.77
C SER A 56 -5.73 -8.92 -4.07
N GLU A 57 -5.33 -10.14 -4.46
CA GLU A 57 -4.18 -10.80 -3.87
C GLU A 57 -2.86 -10.09 -4.17
N ILE A 58 -2.69 -9.60 -5.40
CA ILE A 58 -1.50 -8.83 -5.77
C ILE A 58 -1.47 -7.51 -5.00
N THR A 59 -2.60 -6.81 -4.88
CA THR A 59 -2.69 -5.59 -4.06
C THR A 59 -2.39 -5.87 -2.60
N ASN A 60 -2.92 -6.95 -2.02
CA ASN A 60 -2.64 -7.33 -0.64
C ASN A 60 -1.16 -7.65 -0.43
N ASP A 61 -0.54 -8.40 -1.33
CA ASP A 61 0.90 -8.67 -1.23
C ASP A 61 1.73 -7.38 -1.34
N TRP A 62 1.31 -6.44 -2.19
CA TRP A 62 1.95 -5.13 -2.36
C TRP A 62 1.86 -4.25 -1.10
N VAL A 63 0.66 -4.06 -0.54
CA VAL A 63 0.45 -3.20 0.64
C VAL A 63 0.97 -3.81 1.93
N ASN A 64 1.07 -5.14 2.02
CA ASN A 64 1.67 -5.83 3.17
C ASN A 64 3.19 -6.02 3.01
N GLY A 65 3.85 -5.15 2.22
CA GLY A 65 5.31 -5.06 2.19
C GLY A 65 6.06 -6.18 1.45
N LYS A 66 5.39 -7.11 0.74
CA LYS A 66 6.12 -8.16 0.01
C LYS A 66 6.98 -7.56 -1.11
N GLY A 67 8.20 -8.07 -1.26
CA GLY A 67 9.14 -7.65 -2.31
C GLY A 67 8.61 -7.94 -3.72
N LEU A 68 8.99 -7.11 -4.69
CA LEU A 68 8.56 -7.24 -6.09
C LEU A 68 8.90 -8.61 -6.68
N GLU A 69 10.08 -9.13 -6.33
CA GLU A 69 10.54 -10.44 -6.78
C GLU A 69 9.66 -11.59 -6.24
N ALA A 70 9.22 -11.50 -4.97
CA ALA A 70 8.29 -12.47 -4.38
C ALA A 70 6.90 -12.38 -5.01
N ILE A 71 6.42 -11.16 -5.31
CA ILE A 71 5.15 -10.95 -6.01
C ILE A 71 5.23 -11.51 -7.43
N ALA A 72 6.34 -11.26 -8.15
CA ALA A 72 6.60 -11.79 -9.49
C ALA A 72 6.55 -13.32 -9.49
N ARG A 73 7.30 -13.95 -8.58
CA ARG A 73 7.31 -15.42 -8.43
C ARG A 73 5.94 -16.00 -8.15
N LYS A 74 5.18 -15.37 -7.26
CA LYS A 74 3.87 -15.90 -6.84
C LYS A 74 2.80 -15.75 -7.93
N HIS A 75 2.78 -14.63 -8.65
CA HIS A 75 1.63 -14.26 -9.48
C HIS A 75 1.88 -14.28 -10.98
N PHE A 76 3.14 -14.28 -11.43
CA PHE A 76 3.51 -14.08 -12.83
C PHE A 76 4.44 -15.16 -13.39
N SER A 77 4.96 -16.06 -12.57
CA SER A 77 5.74 -17.23 -13.02
C SER A 77 4.88 -18.25 -13.78
N GLY A 78 5.47 -18.93 -14.76
CA GLY A 78 4.81 -20.01 -15.52
C GLY A 78 4.29 -19.63 -16.91
N LYS A 79 4.64 -18.45 -17.44
CA LYS A 79 4.49 -18.17 -18.88
C LYS A 79 5.60 -18.89 -19.65
N LYS A 80 5.24 -19.57 -20.76
CA LYS A 80 6.09 -20.51 -21.50
C LYS A 80 7.40 -19.94 -22.08
N ASP A 81 7.58 -18.62 -22.10
CA ASP A 81 8.75 -17.93 -22.70
C ASP A 81 9.64 -17.19 -21.67
N ASP A 82 9.56 -17.53 -20.37
CA ASP A 82 10.31 -16.81 -19.33
C ASP A 82 11.66 -17.49 -19.03
N ASP A 83 12.57 -17.50 -20.02
CA ASP A 83 13.88 -18.17 -19.97
C ASP A 83 14.85 -17.65 -18.89
N ALA A 84 14.49 -16.60 -18.12
CA ALA A 84 15.34 -16.05 -17.06
C ALA A 84 14.61 -15.42 -15.85
N GLY A 85 13.29 -15.52 -15.73
CA GLY A 85 12.51 -14.90 -14.64
C GLY A 85 12.39 -13.36 -14.71
N THR A 86 13.12 -12.70 -15.62
CA THR A 86 13.06 -11.26 -15.89
C THR A 86 11.69 -10.83 -16.45
N GLY A 87 11.00 -11.73 -17.18
CA GLY A 87 9.66 -11.48 -17.71
C GLY A 87 8.63 -11.36 -16.58
N ALA A 88 8.60 -12.30 -15.65
CA ALA A 88 7.73 -12.24 -14.48
C ALA A 88 7.95 -10.98 -13.64
N LEU A 89 9.21 -10.57 -13.43
CA LEU A 89 9.52 -9.33 -12.70
C LEU A 89 9.00 -8.09 -13.43
N THR A 90 9.21 -8.03 -14.75
CA THR A 90 8.70 -6.93 -15.59
C THR A 90 7.18 -6.84 -15.54
N ASP A 91 6.50 -7.98 -15.62
CA ASP A 91 5.04 -8.05 -15.54
C ASP A 91 4.52 -7.64 -14.16
N ALA A 92 5.19 -8.03 -13.06
CA ALA A 92 4.86 -7.58 -11.72
C ALA A 92 5.03 -6.06 -11.56
N CYS A 93 6.14 -5.50 -12.04
CA CYS A 93 6.36 -4.04 -12.04
C CYS A 93 5.28 -3.31 -12.86
N ARG A 94 4.93 -3.82 -14.03
CA ARG A 94 3.87 -3.26 -14.87
C ARG A 94 2.52 -3.31 -14.14
N ALA A 95 2.19 -4.46 -13.57
CA ALA A 95 0.97 -4.69 -12.83
C ALA A 95 0.82 -3.72 -11.65
N ILE A 96 1.86 -3.57 -10.84
CA ILE A 96 1.84 -2.70 -9.66
C ILE A 96 1.81 -1.23 -10.09
N TYR A 97 2.83 -0.77 -10.82
CA TYR A 97 3.02 0.65 -11.03
C TYR A 97 2.14 1.24 -12.13
N ARG A 98 1.72 0.47 -13.14
CA ARG A 98 0.80 0.98 -14.18
C ARG A 98 -0.65 0.83 -13.79
N THR A 99 -1.02 -0.28 -13.14
CA THR A 99 -2.42 -0.60 -12.88
C THR A 99 -2.80 -0.40 -11.41
N ILE A 100 -2.17 -1.07 -10.45
CA ILE A 100 -2.62 -1.03 -9.05
C ILE A 100 -2.44 0.36 -8.43
N VAL A 101 -1.25 0.95 -8.56
CA VAL A 101 -0.93 2.27 -7.99
C VAL A 101 -1.76 3.39 -8.60
N ASN A 102 -2.17 3.27 -9.88
CA ASN A 102 -3.00 4.28 -10.54
C ASN A 102 -4.49 3.97 -10.39
N SER A 103 -4.95 2.86 -10.98
CA SER A 103 -6.37 2.48 -11.05
C SER A 103 -6.93 2.05 -9.69
N GLY A 104 -6.11 1.40 -8.84
CA GLY A 104 -6.52 1.00 -7.49
C GLY A 104 -6.73 2.20 -6.57
N THR A 105 -5.77 3.13 -6.54
CA THR A 105 -5.85 4.38 -5.76
C THR A 105 -7.08 5.20 -6.14
N TRP A 106 -7.28 5.44 -7.43
CA TRP A 106 -8.45 6.18 -7.92
C TRP A 106 -9.76 5.44 -7.64
N GLY A 107 -9.80 4.14 -7.91
CA GLY A 107 -10.99 3.33 -7.73
C GLY A 107 -11.44 3.28 -6.27
N VAL A 108 -10.53 3.11 -5.33
CA VAL A 108 -10.82 3.15 -3.89
C VAL A 108 -11.29 4.55 -3.46
N SER A 109 -10.65 5.60 -3.96
CA SER A 109 -11.05 7.00 -3.68
C SER A 109 -12.47 7.27 -4.16
N ALA A 110 -12.79 6.91 -5.41
CA ALA A 110 -14.10 7.11 -6.00
C ALA A 110 -15.17 6.27 -5.28
N LEU A 111 -14.88 4.99 -5.02
CA LEU A 111 -15.81 4.09 -4.34
C LEU A 111 -16.09 4.52 -2.90
N SER A 112 -15.10 5.05 -2.18
CA SER A 112 -15.31 5.57 -0.82
C SER A 112 -16.35 6.69 -0.81
N ARG A 113 -16.28 7.62 -1.78
CA ARG A 113 -17.20 8.76 -1.91
C ARG A 113 -18.61 8.37 -2.32
N VAL A 114 -18.77 7.28 -3.09
CA VAL A 114 -20.09 6.80 -3.54
C VAL A 114 -20.62 5.64 -2.69
N SER A 115 -19.95 5.31 -1.59
CA SER A 115 -20.32 4.21 -0.69
C SER A 115 -21.60 4.45 0.11
N GLY A 116 -22.14 5.67 0.07
CA GLY A 116 -23.28 6.10 0.90
C GLY A 116 -22.89 6.49 2.32
N ILE A 117 -21.58 6.55 2.63
CA ILE A 117 -21.08 7.11 3.90
C ILE A 117 -21.32 8.61 3.92
N ASP A 118 -21.94 9.09 5.01
CA ASP A 118 -22.12 10.52 5.28
C ASP A 118 -20.82 11.08 5.87
N PHE A 119 -19.92 11.54 4.99
CA PHE A 119 -18.59 12.04 5.38
C PHE A 119 -18.67 13.23 6.33
N GLU A 120 -19.72 14.04 6.28
CA GLU A 120 -19.88 15.22 7.17
C GLU A 120 -20.10 14.81 8.63
N LYS A 121 -20.61 13.61 8.88
CA LYS A 121 -20.86 13.08 10.23
C LYS A 121 -19.71 12.25 10.79
N LEU A 122 -18.67 12.00 10.00
CA LEU A 122 -17.49 11.28 10.47
C LEU A 122 -16.64 12.15 11.38
N SER A 123 -16.04 11.55 12.39
CA SER A 123 -14.95 12.17 13.13
C SER A 123 -13.74 12.43 12.22
N GLU A 124 -12.88 13.37 12.59
CA GLU A 124 -11.66 13.65 11.83
C GLU A 124 -10.73 12.42 11.74
N ALA A 125 -10.70 11.59 12.78
CA ALA A 125 -9.97 10.32 12.78
C ALA A 125 -10.53 9.32 11.75
N GLU A 126 -11.86 9.18 11.65
CA GLU A 126 -12.49 8.30 10.66
C GLU A 126 -12.29 8.81 9.23
N LYS A 127 -12.45 10.12 9.00
CA LYS A 127 -12.17 10.74 7.70
C LYS A 127 -10.74 10.49 7.28
N ARG A 128 -9.77 10.74 8.18
CA ARG A 128 -8.35 10.53 7.94
C ARG A 128 -8.05 9.06 7.59
N ARG A 129 -8.59 8.11 8.35
CA ARG A 129 -8.39 6.67 8.12
C ARG A 129 -8.91 6.22 6.77
N ILE A 130 -10.11 6.67 6.36
CA ILE A 130 -10.66 6.36 5.03
C ILE A 130 -9.85 7.03 3.92
N ASN A 131 -9.50 8.30 4.10
CA ASN A 131 -8.73 9.07 3.12
C ASN A 131 -7.29 8.58 2.96
N ALA A 132 -6.76 7.80 3.92
CA ALA A 132 -5.44 7.20 3.83
C ALA A 132 -5.39 5.92 2.96
N LEU A 133 -6.51 5.24 2.71
CA LEU A 133 -6.52 3.99 1.92
C LEU A 133 -5.94 4.12 0.51
N PRO A 134 -6.25 5.19 -0.26
CA PRO A 134 -5.62 5.39 -1.56
C PRO A 134 -4.09 5.57 -1.42
N ALA A 135 -3.65 6.30 -0.40
CA ALA A 135 -2.23 6.51 -0.12
C ALA A 135 -1.52 5.22 0.28
N MET A 136 -2.18 4.33 1.03
CA MET A 136 -1.69 2.99 1.36
C MET A 136 -1.40 2.16 0.10
N ILE A 137 -2.34 2.13 -0.85
CA ILE A 137 -2.17 1.44 -2.14
C ILE A 137 -1.06 2.09 -2.95
N TYR A 138 -1.05 3.41 -3.04
CA TYR A 138 -0.06 4.16 -3.81
C TYR A 138 1.37 3.91 -3.30
N HIS A 139 1.56 3.95 -1.98
CA HIS A 139 2.87 3.80 -1.35
C HIS A 139 3.27 2.34 -1.08
N GLY A 140 2.33 1.40 -1.17
CA GLY A 140 2.55 -0.03 -0.93
C GLY A 140 2.74 -0.38 0.54
N VAL A 141 1.91 0.20 1.40
CA VAL A 141 1.90 0.05 2.85
C VAL A 141 0.45 -0.11 3.33
N SER A 142 0.21 -0.63 4.53
CA SER A 142 -1.11 -0.93 5.08
C SER A 142 -1.49 -0.09 6.31
N SER A 143 -0.60 0.78 6.79
CA SER A 143 -0.89 1.68 7.93
C SER A 143 -0.71 3.18 7.60
N GLU A 144 -1.42 4.04 8.33
CA GLU A 144 -1.33 5.51 8.17
C GLU A 144 0.08 6.03 8.51
N ASP A 145 0.71 5.45 9.53
CA ASP A 145 2.06 5.83 9.94
C ASP A 145 3.09 5.44 8.88
N ALA A 146 2.95 4.26 8.27
CA ALA A 146 3.80 3.85 7.17
C ALA A 146 3.61 4.74 5.93
N VAL A 147 2.39 5.21 5.65
CA VAL A 147 2.15 6.24 4.61
C VAL A 147 2.97 7.48 4.92
N LEU A 148 2.93 7.98 6.16
CA LEU A 148 3.70 9.15 6.58
C LEU A 148 5.21 8.95 6.44
N MET A 149 5.73 7.75 6.74
CA MET A 149 7.13 7.39 6.50
C MET A 149 7.47 7.41 5.01
N ARG A 150 6.59 6.86 4.16
CA ARG A 150 6.78 6.83 2.70
C ARG A 150 6.73 8.22 2.06
N MET A 151 5.89 9.12 2.59
CA MET A 151 5.89 10.54 2.21
C MET A 151 7.21 11.23 2.55
N ASN A 152 7.96 10.72 3.54
CA ASN A 152 9.30 11.17 3.92
C ASN A 152 10.42 10.28 3.35
N SER A 153 10.18 9.68 2.18
CA SER A 153 11.16 8.90 1.41
C SER A 153 11.69 7.62 2.10
N ALA A 154 11.08 7.15 3.19
CA ALA A 154 11.48 5.89 3.82
C ALA A 154 11.35 4.72 2.83
N PRO A 155 12.29 3.76 2.76
CA PRO A 155 12.15 2.58 1.91
C PRO A 155 10.88 1.77 2.27
N ARG A 156 10.16 1.26 1.26
CA ARG A 156 8.90 0.50 1.48
C ARG A 156 9.08 -0.69 2.42
N SER A 157 10.22 -1.38 2.30
CA SER A 157 10.54 -2.54 3.12
C SER A 157 10.70 -2.24 4.63
N ALA A 158 10.97 -0.99 5.00
CA ALA A 158 11.13 -0.57 6.39
C ALA A 158 9.98 0.32 6.89
N ALA A 159 9.08 0.78 6.00
CA ALA A 159 8.09 1.80 6.31
C ALA A 159 7.10 1.41 7.40
N GLU A 160 6.66 0.14 7.45
CA GLU A 160 5.76 -0.35 8.50
C GLU A 160 6.44 -0.36 9.87
N ALA A 161 7.68 -0.85 9.94
CA ALA A 161 8.45 -0.90 11.18
C ALA A 161 8.79 0.53 11.67
N LEU A 162 9.22 1.41 10.76
CA LEU A 162 9.44 2.83 11.06
C LEU A 162 8.16 3.54 11.53
N GLY A 163 7.02 3.26 10.91
CA GLY A 163 5.75 3.82 11.31
C GLY A 163 5.31 3.35 12.70
N SER A 164 5.57 2.08 13.01
CA SER A 164 5.31 1.50 14.34
C SER A 164 6.19 2.13 15.40
N LEU A 165 7.50 2.22 15.15
CA LEU A 165 8.46 2.90 16.04
C LEU A 165 8.08 4.37 16.25
N TYR A 166 7.70 5.07 15.19
CA TYR A 166 7.26 6.46 15.28
C TYR A 166 6.01 6.62 16.16
N ARG A 167 5.03 5.74 16.01
CA ARG A 167 3.82 5.72 16.84
C ARG A 167 4.16 5.46 18.31
N GLU A 168 5.07 4.53 18.60
CA GLU A 168 5.52 4.24 19.97
C GLU A 168 6.17 5.46 20.62
N VAL A 169 6.99 6.21 19.87
CA VAL A 169 7.67 7.41 20.37
C VAL A 169 6.74 8.62 20.53
N LYS A 170 5.76 8.79 19.63
CA LYS A 170 4.86 9.97 19.63
C LYS A 170 3.53 9.76 20.32
N GLY A 171 3.14 8.52 20.61
CA GLY A 171 1.82 8.20 21.16
C GLY A 171 0.68 8.49 20.17
N GLU A 172 -0.52 8.73 20.71
CA GLU A 172 -1.75 8.94 19.92
C GLU A 172 -2.06 10.42 19.59
N ASP A 173 -1.13 11.35 19.85
CA ASP A 173 -1.30 12.77 19.57
C ASP A 173 -1.60 13.03 18.07
N GLU A 174 -2.62 13.83 17.75
CA GLU A 174 -2.94 14.19 16.37
C GLU A 174 -1.79 14.92 15.65
N GLY A 175 -0.95 15.63 16.39
CA GLY A 175 0.28 16.25 15.89
C GLY A 175 1.28 15.24 15.31
N ARG A 176 1.14 13.93 15.60
CA ARG A 176 1.98 12.88 15.03
C ARG A 176 1.89 12.80 13.52
N TYR A 177 0.77 13.18 12.91
CA TYR A 177 0.59 13.10 11.45
C TYR A 177 1.27 14.23 10.66
N SER A 178 2.12 15.04 11.31
CA SER A 178 2.93 16.07 10.64
C SER A 178 4.06 15.47 9.81
N VAL A 179 4.09 15.80 8.51
CA VAL A 179 5.18 15.42 7.60
C VAL A 179 6.53 15.90 8.11
N GLY A 180 6.62 17.15 8.59
CA GLY A 180 7.85 17.71 9.15
C GLY A 180 8.24 17.09 10.50
N GLY A 181 7.27 16.63 11.29
CA GLY A 181 7.53 15.86 12.51
C GLY A 181 8.16 14.50 12.20
N ALA A 182 7.60 13.77 11.25
CA ALA A 182 8.13 12.50 10.78
C ALA A 182 9.50 12.65 10.11
N ARG A 183 9.74 13.71 9.33
CA ARG A 183 11.07 13.97 8.74
C ARG A 183 12.15 14.10 9.80
N ARG A 184 11.90 14.92 10.83
CA ARG A 184 12.84 15.12 11.94
C ARG A 184 13.11 13.83 12.70
N PHE A 185 12.06 13.07 13.00
CA PHE A 185 12.20 11.75 13.61
C PHE A 185 13.16 10.85 12.80
N LEU A 186 12.99 10.76 11.48
CA LEU A 186 13.87 9.95 10.63
C LEU A 186 15.32 10.48 10.56
N GLN A 187 15.53 11.80 10.68
CA GLN A 187 16.86 12.41 10.77
C GLN A 187 17.57 12.01 12.06
N ASP A 188 16.82 11.93 13.17
CA ASP A 188 17.34 11.65 14.51
C ASP A 188 17.70 10.17 14.72
N LEU A 189 17.09 9.24 13.98
CA LEU A 189 17.36 7.80 14.09
C LEU A 189 18.81 7.46 13.79
N ASP A 190 19.44 6.64 14.63
CA ASP A 190 20.81 6.17 14.46
C ASP A 190 20.90 4.86 13.65
N ALA A 191 22.13 4.37 13.43
CA ALA A 191 22.32 3.15 12.64
C ALA A 191 21.68 1.90 13.28
N ALA A 192 21.61 1.84 14.61
CA ALA A 192 21.01 0.73 15.34
C ALA A 192 19.47 0.77 15.21
N ASP A 193 18.87 1.97 15.28
CA ASP A 193 17.45 2.15 15.01
C ASP A 193 17.09 1.68 13.60
N TRP A 194 17.88 2.09 12.60
CA TRP A 194 17.69 1.66 11.21
C TRP A 194 17.94 0.15 11.01
N ASP A 195 18.79 -0.47 11.84
CA ASP A 195 18.99 -1.93 11.83
C ASP A 195 17.82 -2.68 12.48
N GLY A 196 17.16 -2.08 13.48
CA GLY A 196 15.98 -2.66 14.13
C GLY A 196 14.74 -2.69 13.23
N VAL A 197 14.64 -1.78 12.25
CA VAL A 197 13.45 -1.64 11.38
C VAL A 197 13.62 -2.25 9.99
N ARG A 198 14.81 -2.72 9.62
CA ARG A 198 15.00 -3.40 8.33
C ARG A 198 14.41 -4.82 8.38
N PRO A 199 13.98 -5.38 7.24
CA PRO A 199 13.69 -6.81 7.16
C PRO A 199 14.90 -7.65 7.58
N GLU A 200 14.67 -8.76 8.30
CA GLU A 200 15.72 -9.68 8.73
C GLU A 200 16.57 -10.19 7.55
N SER A 201 15.93 -10.48 6.42
CA SER A 201 16.56 -10.97 5.20
C SER A 201 17.17 -9.85 4.32
N ALA A 202 17.24 -8.62 4.81
CA ALA A 202 17.76 -7.51 4.01
C ALA A 202 19.28 -7.62 3.83
N ALA A 203 19.74 -7.37 2.60
CA ALA A 203 21.16 -7.39 2.26
C ALA A 203 21.95 -6.19 2.83
N LEU A 204 21.25 -5.09 3.13
CA LEU A 204 21.84 -3.87 3.68
C LEU A 204 21.68 -3.83 5.20
N SER A 205 22.73 -3.40 5.91
CA SER A 205 22.66 -3.06 7.33
C SER A 205 21.84 -1.79 7.59
N GLY A 206 21.60 -1.47 8.86
CA GLY A 206 20.99 -0.21 9.28
C GLY A 206 21.69 1.03 8.69
N ASP A 207 23.01 1.07 8.68
CA ASP A 207 23.79 2.13 8.00
C ASP A 207 23.46 2.22 6.49
N GLY A 208 23.32 1.07 5.84
CA GLY A 208 22.92 1.00 4.44
C GLY A 208 21.53 1.57 4.21
N TYR A 209 20.55 1.20 5.05
CA TYR A 209 19.19 1.74 5.00
C TYR A 209 19.15 3.25 5.27
N LYS A 210 19.84 3.72 6.31
CA LYS A 210 19.96 5.15 6.63
C LYS A 210 20.56 5.92 5.46
N ARG A 211 21.60 5.38 4.81
CA ARG A 211 22.22 5.99 3.62
C ARG A 211 21.26 6.04 2.44
N VAL A 212 20.55 4.96 2.15
CA VAL A 212 19.53 4.92 1.09
C VAL A 212 18.47 5.98 1.35
N TRP A 213 17.95 6.06 2.58
CA TRP A 213 16.99 7.09 2.95
C TRP A 213 17.54 8.49 2.75
N LYS A 214 18.76 8.79 3.22
CA LYS A 214 19.42 10.10 3.03
C LYS A 214 19.50 10.52 1.55
N ILE A 215 19.80 9.58 0.66
CA ILE A 215 19.83 9.84 -0.79
C ILE A 215 18.42 10.16 -1.30
N LEU A 216 17.43 9.36 -0.94
CA LEU A 216 16.04 9.54 -1.39
C LEU A 216 15.35 10.78 -0.79
N SER A 217 15.78 11.23 0.39
CA SER A 217 15.22 12.39 1.08
C SER A 217 15.96 13.70 0.76
N GLY A 218 17.13 13.63 0.12
CA GLY A 218 17.99 14.78 -0.16
C GLY A 218 18.84 15.24 1.03
N GLU A 219 19.02 14.38 2.05
CA GLU A 219 19.81 14.64 3.26
C GLU A 219 21.28 14.16 3.13
N ALA A 220 21.64 13.58 1.99
CA ALA A 220 23.02 13.24 1.63
C ALA A 220 23.73 14.51 1.12
N SER A 221 23.96 15.48 2.00
CA SER A 221 24.85 16.62 1.76
C SER A 221 26.21 16.38 2.39
#